data_AF-A0A6L4ZBL2-F1
#
_entry.id   AF-A0A6L4ZBL2-F1
#
_cell.length_a   1.000
_cell.length_b   1.000
_cell.length_c   1.000
_cell.angle_alpha   90.00
_cell.angle_beta   90.00
_cell.angle_gamma   90.00
#
_symmetry.space_group_name_H-M   'P 1'
#
loop_
_entity.id
_entity.type
_entity.pdbx_description
1 polymer ?
#
loop_
_entity_poly.entity_id
_entity_poly.type
_entity_poly.pdbx_seq_one_letter_code
_entity_poly.pdbx_strand_id
1 'polypeptide(L)'
;PIKDVLKPEVHNRLVMYGARYDDRGERLVFTNNTTGQESISRIFEEGHAFTNYYFFIVGDIQGDAKTAQETLLRFTGKILKRVDLSPDTDGNLIAKKLYKEIGISRWTIFIIKLVDRYALNYYNKFAEIYRKGKANLPESRESLEILANHYKFSQPEKTRLELDVIQKHPDNEALVNNYKEVLVLYYRKPTEEALLFKRNRIRTLASRHQIPAQLFDNLDQMLRHQSQEVSLPDFVSHTQVLITKLLLSDNDCQLTELDLKQLLEARAKALLQHYAKFDDMLMDLGKGYSGEKAQLFSIIVAHLERFQSSYEIINGVAFIDDYPLVEEQLYLLARTQDVIDNIKPGFFDELTFRNIERQYLNRYGQERLRKLKEGIKEIITGEFLPNELIKVIAKINSEARLRRLIDTYLRESVRDIYKEPLTKIEQESLRKELSNKLKKQALIDDLIPSDLFAAAMFSLREEYLYLSDLLPQIVNNRDRQLRDDFLENSDLDRFRTEELEQQYFRSYKVSSEMLEWFAKEIRG
;
A
#
# COMPACT_ATOMS: atom_id res chain seq x y z
N PRO A 1 -5.97 -19.50 -7.19
CA PRO A 1 -7.40 -19.55 -6.78
C PRO A 1 -7.63 -18.64 -5.57
N ILE A 2 -8.68 -17.80 -5.55
CA ILE A 2 -8.90 -16.86 -4.43
C ILE A 2 -8.98 -17.60 -3.10
N LYS A 3 -9.64 -18.77 -3.03
CA LYS A 3 -9.68 -19.65 -1.84
C LYS A 3 -8.31 -19.99 -1.25
N ASP A 4 -7.25 -19.95 -2.07
CA ASP A 4 -5.87 -20.14 -1.64
C ASP A 4 -5.26 -18.82 -1.14
N VAL A 5 -5.54 -17.68 -1.80
CA VAL A 5 -5.11 -16.33 -1.36
C VAL A 5 -5.69 -15.97 0.02
N LEU A 6 -6.85 -16.53 0.39
CA LEU A 6 -7.49 -16.34 1.69
C LEU A 6 -6.80 -17.08 2.84
N LYS A 7 -5.91 -18.03 2.55
CA LYS A 7 -5.30 -18.89 3.55
C LYS A 7 -3.87 -18.44 3.81
N PRO A 8 -3.55 -17.92 5.00
CA PRO A 8 -2.22 -17.41 5.30
C PRO A 8 -1.13 -18.49 5.16
N GLU A 9 -1.49 -19.76 5.36
CA GLU A 9 -0.55 -20.87 5.20
C GLU A 9 -0.29 -21.29 3.73
N VAL A 10 -1.02 -20.73 2.76
CA VAL A 10 -0.84 -21.06 1.34
C VAL A 10 0.05 -20.01 0.68
N HIS A 11 1.22 -20.45 0.23
CA HIS A 11 2.26 -19.58 -0.33
C HIS A 11 2.39 -19.74 -1.84
N ASN A 12 2.01 -20.90 -2.39
CA ASN A 12 2.28 -21.23 -3.79
C ASN A 12 1.00 -21.41 -4.61
N ARG A 13 1.02 -20.87 -5.84
CA ARG A 13 0.05 -21.21 -6.88
C ARG A 13 0.46 -22.52 -7.52
N LEU A 14 -0.40 -23.54 -7.41
CA LEU A 14 -0.21 -24.82 -8.09
C LEU A 14 -0.96 -24.81 -9.43
N VAL A 15 -0.25 -25.17 -10.49
CA VAL A 15 -0.81 -25.41 -11.84
C VAL A 15 -0.53 -26.87 -12.20
N MET A 16 -1.55 -27.56 -12.71
CA MET A 16 -1.47 -28.98 -13.07
C MET A 16 -1.99 -29.16 -14.50
N TYR A 17 -1.14 -29.67 -15.39
CA TYR A 17 -1.58 -30.05 -16.74
C TYR A 17 -2.62 -31.18 -16.65
N GLY A 18 -3.68 -31.07 -17.44
CA GLY A 18 -4.83 -31.96 -17.37
C GLY A 18 -5.94 -31.49 -16.43
N ALA A 19 -5.73 -30.47 -15.59
CA ALA A 19 -6.76 -29.95 -14.69
C ALA A 19 -7.17 -28.50 -15.05
N ARG A 20 -8.47 -28.23 -15.09
CA ARG A 20 -9.02 -26.88 -15.26
C ARG A 20 -10.18 -26.63 -14.31
N TYR A 21 -10.49 -25.37 -14.02
CA TYR A 21 -11.76 -25.05 -13.37
C TYR A 21 -12.91 -25.12 -14.38
N ASP A 22 -14.12 -25.45 -13.91
CA ASP A 22 -15.35 -25.32 -14.70
C ASP A 22 -15.64 -23.85 -15.07
N ASP A 23 -16.58 -23.63 -15.99
CA ASP A 23 -16.87 -22.29 -16.54
C ASP A 23 -17.37 -21.30 -15.46
N ARG A 24 -17.78 -21.82 -14.29
CA ARG A 24 -18.17 -21.04 -13.11
C ARG A 24 -17.03 -20.82 -12.10
N GLY A 25 -15.87 -21.45 -12.30
CA GLY A 25 -14.70 -21.31 -11.43
C GLY A 25 -14.82 -22.01 -10.08
N GLU A 26 -15.81 -22.89 -9.90
CA GLU A 26 -16.17 -23.47 -8.60
C GLU A 26 -15.58 -24.86 -8.39
N ARG A 27 -15.52 -25.67 -9.46
CA ARG A 27 -15.07 -27.08 -9.38
C ARG A 27 -13.88 -27.33 -10.29
N LEU A 28 -12.95 -28.14 -9.78
CA LEU A 28 -11.81 -28.62 -10.56
C LEU A 28 -12.25 -29.83 -11.39
N VAL A 29 -11.97 -29.78 -12.68
CA VAL A 29 -12.30 -30.81 -13.67
C VAL A 29 -11.01 -31.37 -14.26
N PHE A 30 -10.85 -32.68 -14.17
CA PHE A 30 -9.73 -33.40 -14.76
C PHE A 30 -10.05 -33.86 -16.19
N THR A 31 -9.04 -33.77 -17.06
CA THR A 31 -9.12 -34.07 -18.48
C THR A 31 -8.04 -35.09 -18.85
N ASN A 32 -8.21 -35.73 -20.01
CA ASN A 32 -7.22 -36.69 -20.50
C ASN A 32 -6.01 -36.01 -21.17
N ASN A 33 -6.04 -34.67 -21.35
CA ASN A 33 -4.94 -33.93 -21.97
C ASN A 33 -3.95 -33.46 -20.90
N THR A 34 -2.98 -34.31 -20.58
CA THR A 34 -1.93 -34.03 -19.57
C THR A 34 -0.68 -33.39 -20.16
N THR A 35 -0.66 -33.12 -21.46
CA THR A 35 0.46 -32.49 -22.15
C THR A 35 0.33 -30.97 -22.17
N GLY A 36 1.45 -30.26 -22.12
CA GLY A 36 1.50 -28.81 -22.22
C GLY A 36 2.87 -28.31 -22.67
N GLN A 37 2.89 -27.08 -23.18
CA GLN A 37 4.11 -26.38 -23.58
C GLN A 37 3.98 -24.91 -23.19
N GLU A 38 5.04 -24.35 -22.63
CA GLU A 38 5.15 -22.94 -22.27
C GLU A 38 6.51 -22.39 -22.73
N SER A 39 6.53 -21.13 -23.16
CA SER A 39 7.77 -20.42 -23.44
C SER A 39 8.42 -19.96 -22.13
N ILE A 40 9.75 -19.84 -22.10
CA ILE A 40 10.48 -19.37 -20.92
C ILE A 40 9.96 -18.01 -20.44
N SER A 41 9.68 -17.08 -21.35
CA SER A 41 9.10 -15.76 -21.01
C SER A 41 7.77 -15.91 -20.26
N ARG A 42 6.87 -16.75 -20.76
CA ARG A 42 5.56 -16.97 -20.15
C ARG A 42 5.65 -17.57 -18.75
N ILE A 43 6.65 -18.43 -18.50
CA ILE A 43 6.88 -19.03 -17.18
C ILE A 43 7.16 -17.94 -16.13
N PHE A 44 8.00 -16.95 -16.45
CA PHE A 44 8.33 -15.87 -15.52
C PHE A 44 7.29 -14.73 -15.52
N GLU A 45 6.50 -14.58 -16.58
CA GLU A 45 5.35 -13.67 -16.63
C GLU A 45 4.15 -14.18 -15.82
N GLU A 46 3.78 -15.46 -15.90
CA GLU A 46 2.61 -16.01 -15.20
C GLU A 46 2.96 -16.68 -13.86
N GLY A 47 4.16 -17.24 -13.75
CA GLY A 47 4.72 -17.86 -12.54
C GLY A 47 5.42 -16.86 -11.63
N HIS A 48 6.32 -17.31 -10.75
CA HIS A 48 7.15 -16.37 -9.96
C HIS A 48 8.11 -15.62 -10.87
N ALA A 49 8.41 -14.36 -10.56
CA ALA A 49 9.24 -13.48 -11.41
C ALA A 49 10.70 -13.93 -11.57
N PHE A 50 11.19 -14.87 -10.77
CA PHE A 50 12.59 -15.33 -10.83
C PHE A 50 12.82 -16.78 -10.39
N THR A 51 11.83 -17.50 -9.84
CA THR A 51 12.03 -18.90 -9.43
C THR A 51 10.76 -19.71 -9.60
N ASN A 52 10.78 -20.67 -10.52
CA ASN A 52 9.65 -21.55 -10.81
C ASN A 52 10.04 -23.02 -10.62
N TYR A 53 9.12 -23.81 -10.08
CA TYR A 53 9.33 -25.23 -9.84
C TYR A 53 8.37 -26.06 -10.68
N TYR A 54 8.91 -27.06 -11.37
CA TYR A 54 8.16 -28.09 -12.07
C TYR A 54 8.34 -29.43 -11.37
N PHE A 55 7.24 -30.15 -11.21
CA PHE A 55 7.20 -31.45 -10.58
C PHE A 55 6.69 -32.47 -11.58
N PHE A 56 7.45 -33.53 -11.83
CA PHE A 56 7.01 -34.68 -12.61
C PHE A 56 7.00 -35.90 -11.71
N ILE A 57 5.88 -36.60 -11.68
CA ILE A 57 5.72 -37.78 -10.84
C ILE A 57 5.40 -38.94 -11.77
N VAL A 58 6.26 -39.96 -11.76
CA VAL A 58 6.12 -41.17 -12.55
C VAL A 58 6.00 -42.34 -11.60
N GLY A 59 4.98 -43.18 -11.73
CA GLY A 59 4.81 -44.36 -10.89
C GLY A 59 3.63 -45.23 -11.30
N ASP A 60 3.50 -46.37 -10.64
CA ASP A 60 2.38 -47.30 -10.81
C ASP A 60 1.12 -46.71 -10.15
N ILE A 61 0.43 -45.79 -10.84
CA ILE A 61 -0.86 -45.26 -10.42
C ILE A 61 -1.96 -46.05 -11.12
N GLN A 62 -2.78 -46.77 -10.35
CA GLN A 62 -3.90 -47.52 -10.92
C GLN A 62 -5.05 -46.59 -11.29
N GLY A 63 -5.65 -46.81 -12.46
CA GLY A 63 -6.81 -46.07 -12.95
C GLY A 63 -6.58 -45.34 -14.27
N ASP A 64 -7.60 -44.63 -14.73
CA ASP A 64 -7.50 -43.74 -15.89
C ASP A 64 -6.75 -42.44 -15.53
N ALA A 65 -6.40 -41.65 -16.56
CA ALA A 65 -5.63 -40.42 -16.37
C ALA A 65 -6.26 -39.45 -15.36
N LYS A 66 -7.59 -39.40 -15.28
CA LYS A 66 -8.33 -38.53 -14.34
C LYS A 66 -8.20 -39.01 -12.91
N THR A 67 -8.37 -40.32 -12.68
CA THR A 67 -8.22 -40.94 -11.35
C THR A 67 -6.79 -40.77 -10.85
N ALA A 68 -5.80 -40.91 -11.74
CA ALA A 68 -4.41 -40.69 -11.41
C ALA A 68 -4.12 -39.22 -11.02
N GLN A 69 -4.64 -38.27 -11.79
CA GLN A 69 -4.49 -36.84 -11.49
C GLN A 69 -5.15 -36.44 -10.16
N GLU A 70 -6.36 -36.93 -9.89
CA GLU A 70 -7.05 -36.65 -8.63
C GLU A 70 -6.28 -37.21 -7.43
N THR A 71 -5.81 -38.46 -7.55
CA THR A 71 -5.01 -39.13 -6.51
C THR A 71 -3.73 -38.35 -6.22
N LEU A 72 -3.00 -37.96 -7.27
CA LEU A 72 -1.80 -37.15 -7.16
C LEU A 72 -2.05 -35.82 -6.46
N LEU A 73 -3.10 -35.09 -6.88
CA LEU A 73 -3.43 -33.80 -6.30
C LEU A 73 -3.85 -33.92 -4.83
N ARG A 74 -4.53 -35.00 -4.46
CA ARG A 74 -4.96 -35.27 -3.07
C ARG A 74 -3.76 -35.45 -2.14
N PHE A 75 -2.73 -36.17 -2.56
CA PHE A 75 -1.52 -36.39 -1.75
C PHE A 75 -0.58 -35.18 -1.76
N THR A 76 -0.35 -34.58 -2.93
CA THR A 76 0.73 -33.58 -3.09
C THR A 76 0.25 -32.14 -2.96
N GLY A 77 -1.01 -31.86 -3.28
CA GLY A 77 -1.51 -30.49 -3.45
C GLY A 77 -1.42 -29.64 -2.18
N LYS A 78 -1.71 -30.21 -1.00
CA LYS A 78 -1.61 -29.50 0.28
C LYS A 78 -0.15 -29.18 0.64
N ILE A 79 0.78 -30.08 0.36
CA ILE A 79 2.20 -29.91 0.70
C ILE A 79 2.81 -28.86 -0.23
N LEU A 80 2.61 -29.02 -1.54
CA LEU A 80 3.18 -28.13 -2.56
C LEU A 80 2.67 -26.69 -2.41
N LYS A 81 1.43 -26.50 -1.95
CA LYS A 81 0.88 -25.17 -1.67
C LYS A 81 1.50 -24.47 -0.45
N ARG A 82 2.10 -25.21 0.48
CA ARG A 82 2.51 -24.72 1.81
C ARG A 82 4.02 -24.81 2.08
N VAL A 83 4.75 -25.53 1.23
CA VAL A 83 6.21 -25.64 1.35
C VAL A 83 6.87 -24.34 0.89
N ASP A 84 7.95 -23.94 1.55
CA ASP A 84 8.76 -22.82 1.07
C ASP A 84 9.48 -23.21 -0.23
N LEU A 85 9.18 -22.49 -1.31
CA LEU A 85 9.78 -22.65 -2.63
C LEU A 85 10.72 -21.48 -2.97
N SER A 86 11.45 -20.96 -1.98
CA SER A 86 12.46 -19.93 -2.19
C SER A 86 13.62 -20.39 -3.11
N PRO A 87 14.40 -19.44 -3.66
CA PRO A 87 15.59 -19.75 -4.47
C PRO A 87 16.68 -20.52 -3.73
N ASP A 88 16.65 -20.52 -2.40
CA ASP A 88 17.65 -21.22 -1.58
C ASP A 88 17.14 -22.56 -1.04
N THR A 89 15.86 -22.89 -1.26
CA THR A 89 15.31 -24.19 -0.82
C THR A 89 16.03 -25.36 -1.48
N ASP A 90 16.49 -26.29 -0.63
CA ASP A 90 17.03 -27.59 -1.05
C ASP A 90 15.90 -28.51 -1.58
N GLY A 91 15.99 -28.86 -2.86
CA GLY A 91 15.05 -29.77 -3.52
C GLY A 91 14.96 -31.14 -2.85
N ASN A 92 16.02 -31.61 -2.18
CA ASN A 92 16.00 -32.88 -1.45
C ASN A 92 15.04 -32.85 -0.25
N LEU A 93 14.89 -31.72 0.42
CA LEU A 93 13.94 -31.56 1.52
C LEU A 93 12.50 -31.63 1.02
N ILE A 94 12.22 -31.03 -0.13
CA ILE A 94 10.91 -31.09 -0.79
C ILE A 94 10.61 -32.54 -1.18
N ALA A 95 11.56 -33.22 -1.83
CA ALA A 95 11.42 -34.62 -2.24
C ALA A 95 11.14 -35.52 -1.04
N LYS A 96 11.91 -35.39 0.06
CA LYS A 96 11.69 -36.17 1.30
C LYS A 96 10.29 -35.96 1.88
N LYS A 97 9.79 -34.73 1.90
CA LYS A 97 8.42 -34.42 2.37
C LYS A 97 7.37 -35.09 1.48
N LEU A 98 7.53 -35.03 0.16
CA LEU A 98 6.62 -35.67 -0.79
C LEU A 98 6.64 -37.20 -0.66
N TYR A 99 7.83 -37.81 -0.56
CA TYR A 99 7.96 -39.26 -0.38
C TYR A 99 7.28 -39.77 0.89
N LYS A 100 7.44 -39.04 2.01
CA LYS A 100 6.81 -39.39 3.28
C LYS A 100 5.28 -39.41 3.19
N GLU A 101 4.70 -38.50 2.43
CA GLU A 101 3.24 -38.30 2.34
C GLU A 101 2.59 -39.17 1.26
N ILE A 102 3.30 -39.45 0.17
CA ILE A 102 2.81 -40.34 -0.89
C ILE A 102 2.83 -41.80 -0.40
N GLY A 103 3.87 -42.23 0.33
CA GLY A 103 3.91 -43.55 0.97
C GLY A 103 3.92 -44.77 0.03
N ILE A 104 4.08 -44.57 -1.29
CA ILE A 104 4.06 -45.65 -2.30
C ILE A 104 5.48 -45.96 -2.78
N SER A 105 5.83 -47.26 -2.84
CA SER A 105 7.20 -47.74 -3.03
C SER A 105 7.74 -47.71 -4.47
N ARG A 106 6.92 -47.36 -5.48
CA ARG A 106 7.28 -47.43 -6.91
C ARG A 106 7.12 -46.13 -7.68
N TRP A 107 7.49 -45.01 -7.04
CA TRP A 107 7.30 -43.68 -7.62
C TRP A 107 8.64 -42.95 -7.72
N THR A 108 8.84 -42.29 -8.85
CA THR A 108 9.99 -41.41 -9.15
C THR A 108 9.48 -39.99 -9.24
N ILE A 109 10.08 -39.10 -8.45
CA ILE A 109 9.76 -37.67 -8.46
C ILE A 109 10.93 -36.93 -9.11
N PHE A 110 10.64 -36.17 -10.16
CA PHE A 110 11.56 -35.20 -10.73
C PHE A 110 11.15 -33.80 -10.31
N ILE A 111 12.11 -33.04 -9.78
CA ILE A 111 11.93 -31.64 -9.41
C ILE A 111 12.88 -30.83 -10.29
N ILE A 112 12.32 -29.94 -11.11
CA ILE A 112 13.08 -29.02 -11.95
C ILE A 112 12.86 -27.62 -11.40
N LYS A 113 13.96 -26.96 -11.01
CA LYS A 113 13.96 -25.59 -10.53
C LYS A 113 14.56 -24.68 -11.61
N LEU A 114 13.77 -23.74 -12.08
CA LEU A 114 14.19 -22.72 -13.03
C LEU A 114 14.41 -21.41 -12.26
N VAL A 115 15.60 -20.84 -12.37
CA VAL A 115 15.98 -19.58 -11.72
C VAL A 115 16.46 -18.58 -12.75
N ASP A 116 15.79 -17.44 -12.84
CA ASP A 116 16.31 -16.29 -13.58
C ASP A 116 17.33 -15.57 -12.68
N ARG A 117 18.61 -15.69 -13.03
CA ARG A 117 19.72 -15.10 -12.27
C ARG A 117 19.75 -13.57 -12.36
N TYR A 118 19.30 -13.00 -13.47
CA TYR A 118 19.28 -11.55 -13.64
C TYR A 118 18.19 -10.94 -12.76
N ALA A 119 17.00 -11.55 -12.78
CA ALA A 119 15.88 -11.08 -11.99
C ALA A 119 16.15 -11.27 -10.49
N LEU A 120 16.78 -12.38 -10.10
CA LEU A 120 17.21 -12.62 -8.73
C LEU A 120 18.26 -11.60 -8.26
N ASN A 121 19.22 -11.23 -9.10
CA ASN A 121 20.23 -10.24 -8.73
C ASN A 121 19.62 -8.84 -8.55
N TYR A 122 18.74 -8.43 -9.47
CA TYR A 122 18.00 -7.18 -9.34
C TYR A 122 17.15 -7.16 -8.06
N TYR A 123 16.41 -8.24 -7.81
CA TYR A 123 15.60 -8.42 -6.60
C TYR A 123 16.42 -8.24 -5.32
N ASN A 124 17.55 -8.94 -5.22
CA ASN A 124 18.43 -8.86 -4.05
C ASN A 124 19.00 -7.46 -3.85
N LYS A 125 19.37 -6.79 -4.94
CA LYS A 125 19.89 -5.42 -4.87
C LYS A 125 18.82 -4.43 -4.40
N PHE A 126 17.62 -4.52 -4.96
CA PHE A 126 16.50 -3.69 -4.54
C PHE A 126 16.12 -3.95 -3.07
N ALA A 127 16.08 -5.21 -2.65
CA ALA A 127 15.83 -5.58 -1.25
C ALA A 127 16.86 -5.00 -0.28
N GLU A 128 18.14 -4.98 -0.66
CA GLU A 128 19.19 -4.34 0.13
C GLU A 128 18.98 -2.83 0.28
N ILE A 129 18.67 -2.14 -0.82
CA ILE A 129 18.45 -0.69 -0.86
C ILE A 129 17.19 -0.33 -0.07
N TYR A 130 16.10 -1.09 -0.25
CA TYR A 130 14.82 -0.86 0.41
C TYR A 130 14.94 -1.03 1.93
N ARG A 131 15.58 -2.10 2.42
CA ARG A 131 15.83 -2.30 3.87
C ARG A 131 16.64 -1.17 4.51
N LYS A 132 17.52 -0.52 3.75
CA LYS A 132 18.32 0.64 4.24
C LYS A 132 17.55 1.96 4.20
N GLY A 133 16.28 1.96 3.78
CA GLY A 133 15.49 3.19 3.60
C GLY A 133 16.00 4.10 2.48
N LYS A 134 16.78 3.55 1.54
CA LYS A 134 17.45 4.32 0.47
C LYS A 134 16.74 4.24 -0.89
N ALA A 135 15.57 3.60 -0.97
CA ALA A 135 14.88 3.30 -2.24
C ALA A 135 14.49 4.55 -3.05
N ASN A 136 14.23 5.68 -2.39
CA ASN A 136 13.86 6.93 -3.04
C ASN A 136 15.05 7.88 -3.29
N LEU A 137 16.27 7.50 -2.92
CA LEU A 137 17.44 8.33 -3.21
C LEU A 137 17.74 8.29 -4.73
N PRO A 138 18.05 9.44 -5.36
CA PRO A 138 18.38 9.50 -6.79
C PRO A 138 19.49 8.53 -7.19
N GLU A 139 20.57 8.48 -6.41
CA GLU A 139 21.72 7.59 -6.62
C GLU A 139 21.32 6.10 -6.60
N SER A 140 20.42 5.73 -5.69
CA SER A 140 19.89 4.37 -5.61
C SER A 140 19.06 4.03 -6.85
N ARG A 141 18.20 4.95 -7.30
CA ARG A 141 17.36 4.76 -8.48
C ARG A 141 18.21 4.65 -9.75
N GLU A 142 19.21 5.51 -9.90
CA GLU A 142 20.15 5.44 -11.02
C GLU A 142 20.89 4.08 -11.04
N SER A 143 21.35 3.60 -9.88
CA SER A 143 22.02 2.29 -9.80
C SER A 143 21.11 1.11 -10.19
N LEU A 144 19.82 1.19 -9.86
CA LEU A 144 18.81 0.20 -10.23
C LEU A 144 18.46 0.28 -11.71
N GLU A 145 18.33 1.50 -12.26
CA GLU A 145 18.08 1.71 -13.68
C GLU A 145 19.22 1.17 -14.56
N ILE A 146 20.47 1.38 -14.16
CA ILE A 146 21.64 0.82 -14.87
C ILE A 146 21.55 -0.71 -14.90
N LEU A 147 21.25 -1.35 -13.77
CA LEU A 147 21.09 -2.81 -13.70
C LEU A 147 19.92 -3.30 -14.55
N ALA A 148 18.78 -2.61 -14.47
CA ALA A 148 17.59 -2.98 -15.21
C ALA A 148 17.79 -2.84 -16.73
N ASN A 149 18.49 -1.79 -17.18
CA ASN A 149 18.83 -1.59 -18.58
C ASN A 149 19.85 -2.63 -19.06
N HIS A 150 20.84 -2.97 -18.23
CA HIS A 150 21.80 -4.02 -18.53
C HIS A 150 21.13 -5.39 -18.71
N TYR A 151 20.16 -5.71 -17.85
CA TYR A 151 19.36 -6.96 -17.93
C TYR A 151 18.16 -6.89 -18.88
N LYS A 152 17.89 -5.72 -19.48
CA LYS A 152 16.78 -5.47 -20.41
C LYS A 152 15.39 -5.74 -19.82
N PHE A 153 15.19 -5.43 -18.53
CA PHE A 153 13.86 -5.54 -17.93
C PHE A 153 12.91 -4.47 -18.44
N SER A 154 11.71 -4.90 -18.82
CA SER A 154 10.58 -4.02 -19.09
C SER A 154 10.06 -3.39 -17.79
N GLN A 155 9.33 -2.28 -17.89
CA GLN A 155 8.76 -1.62 -16.71
C GLN A 155 7.84 -2.53 -15.88
N PRO A 156 6.94 -3.34 -16.48
CA PRO A 156 6.10 -4.26 -15.72
C PRO A 156 6.90 -5.31 -14.91
N GLU A 157 8.00 -5.83 -15.47
CA GLU A 157 8.87 -6.80 -14.77
C GLU A 157 9.56 -6.16 -13.56
N LYS A 158 10.09 -4.94 -13.72
CA LYS A 158 10.71 -4.19 -12.62
C LYS A 158 9.69 -3.96 -11.49
N THR A 159 8.53 -3.40 -11.83
CA THR A 159 7.46 -3.11 -10.87
C THR A 159 7.07 -4.37 -10.10
N ARG A 160 6.98 -5.52 -10.77
CA ARG A 160 6.62 -6.79 -10.12
C ARG A 160 7.67 -7.27 -9.13
N LEU A 161 8.96 -7.18 -9.49
CA LEU A 161 10.06 -7.55 -8.60
C LEU A 161 10.11 -6.64 -7.36
N GLU A 162 9.93 -5.34 -7.56
CA GLU A 162 9.94 -4.34 -6.50
C GLU A 162 8.75 -4.51 -5.55
N LEU A 163 7.54 -4.73 -6.09
CA LEU A 163 6.34 -4.99 -5.29
C LEU A 163 6.48 -6.24 -4.42
N ASP A 164 7.12 -7.31 -4.91
CA ASP A 164 7.34 -8.52 -4.12
C ASP A 164 8.31 -8.26 -2.94
N VAL A 165 9.36 -7.47 -3.14
CA VAL A 165 10.26 -7.04 -2.05
C VAL A 165 9.50 -6.22 -1.01
N ILE A 166 8.71 -5.24 -1.46
CA ILE A 166 7.95 -4.34 -0.59
C ILE A 166 6.93 -5.13 0.21
N GLN A 167 6.20 -6.05 -0.42
CA GLN A 167 5.20 -6.88 0.25
C GLN A 167 5.81 -7.81 1.30
N LYS A 168 6.97 -8.41 1.02
CA LYS A 168 7.66 -9.35 1.92
C LYS A 168 8.47 -8.67 3.03
N HIS A 169 8.51 -7.33 3.06
CA HIS A 169 9.16 -6.63 4.16
C HIS A 169 8.39 -6.87 5.46
N PRO A 170 9.06 -7.22 6.59
CA PRO A 170 8.38 -7.55 7.85
C PRO A 170 7.39 -6.48 8.34
N ASP A 171 7.74 -5.20 8.15
CA ASP A 171 6.89 -4.07 8.54
C ASP A 171 5.63 -3.95 7.67
N ASN A 172 5.71 -4.38 6.40
CA ASN A 172 4.64 -4.25 5.42
C ASN A 172 3.74 -5.48 5.37
N GLU A 173 4.30 -6.67 5.60
CA GLU A 173 3.59 -7.94 5.46
C GLU A 173 2.32 -7.98 6.33
N ALA A 174 2.43 -7.51 7.58
CA ALA A 174 1.29 -7.44 8.49
C ALA A 174 0.18 -6.51 7.99
N LEU A 175 0.54 -5.36 7.41
CA LEU A 175 -0.40 -4.39 6.84
C LEU A 175 -1.11 -4.97 5.62
N VAL A 176 -0.35 -5.57 4.70
CA VAL A 176 -0.91 -6.18 3.48
C VAL A 176 -1.82 -7.36 3.81
N ASN A 177 -1.46 -8.19 4.79
CA ASN A 177 -2.30 -9.30 5.22
C ASN A 177 -3.59 -8.81 5.91
N ASN A 178 -3.51 -7.79 6.76
CA ASN A 178 -4.70 -7.14 7.33
C ASN A 178 -5.60 -6.55 6.23
N TYR A 179 -5.01 -5.93 5.20
CA TYR A 179 -5.78 -5.44 4.05
C TYR A 179 -6.53 -6.56 3.34
N LYS A 180 -5.86 -7.69 3.07
CA LYS A 180 -6.50 -8.88 2.48
C LYS A 180 -7.68 -9.35 3.32
N GLU A 181 -7.53 -9.45 4.65
CA GLU A 181 -8.62 -9.84 5.54
C GLU A 181 -9.81 -8.88 5.48
N VAL A 182 -9.54 -7.57 5.53
CA VAL A 182 -10.58 -6.54 5.45
C VAL A 182 -11.29 -6.56 4.12
N LEU A 183 -10.56 -6.72 3.01
CA LEU A 183 -11.16 -6.85 1.69
C LEU A 183 -12.12 -8.03 1.62
N VAL A 184 -11.74 -9.16 2.21
CA VAL A 184 -12.55 -10.38 2.18
C VAL A 184 -13.85 -10.19 2.96
N LEU A 185 -13.78 -9.51 4.11
CA LEU A 185 -14.97 -9.14 4.87
C LEU A 185 -15.83 -8.13 4.10
N TYR A 186 -15.20 -7.12 3.48
CA TYR A 186 -15.89 -6.10 2.70
C TYR A 186 -16.62 -6.70 1.51
N TYR A 187 -16.02 -7.63 0.77
CA TYR A 187 -16.71 -8.31 -0.33
C TYR A 187 -17.87 -9.21 0.13
N ARG A 188 -17.87 -9.68 1.38
CA ARG A 188 -19.00 -10.39 1.97
C ARG A 188 -20.09 -9.44 2.48
N LYS A 189 -19.74 -8.22 2.88
CA LYS A 189 -20.63 -7.20 3.47
C LYS A 189 -20.25 -5.78 2.97
N PRO A 190 -20.53 -5.44 1.71
CA PRO A 190 -20.02 -4.20 1.09
C PRO A 190 -20.67 -2.92 1.62
N THR A 191 -21.84 -3.03 2.27
CA THR A 191 -22.59 -1.91 2.85
C THR A 191 -22.10 -1.49 4.23
N GLU A 192 -21.13 -2.20 4.81
CA GLU A 192 -20.63 -1.89 6.14
C GLU A 192 -19.57 -0.78 6.07
N GLU A 193 -19.97 0.46 6.37
CA GLU A 193 -19.09 1.66 6.38
C GLU A 193 -17.83 1.47 7.25
N ALA A 194 -17.93 0.68 8.32
CA ALA A 194 -16.78 0.39 9.18
C ALA A 194 -15.68 -0.38 8.44
N LEU A 195 -16.04 -1.27 7.51
CA LEU A 195 -15.08 -2.00 6.67
C LEU A 195 -14.45 -1.09 5.62
N LEU A 196 -15.22 -0.15 5.06
CA LEU A 196 -14.73 0.83 4.10
C LEU A 196 -13.66 1.73 4.72
N PHE A 197 -13.93 2.28 5.90
CA PHE A 197 -12.91 3.08 6.59
C PHE A 197 -11.72 2.23 7.01
N LYS A 198 -11.93 1.01 7.54
CA LYS A 198 -10.80 0.14 7.92
C LYS A 198 -9.90 -0.12 6.71
N ARG A 199 -10.48 -0.29 5.51
CA ARG A 199 -9.76 -0.40 4.24
C ARG A 199 -8.97 0.88 3.92
N ASN A 200 -9.62 2.03 3.98
CA ASN A 200 -8.99 3.33 3.71
C ASN A 200 -7.85 3.61 4.68
N ARG A 201 -8.04 3.40 5.98
CA ARG A 201 -7.02 3.52 7.02
C ARG A 201 -5.77 2.70 6.70
N ILE A 202 -5.95 1.44 6.27
CA ILE A 202 -4.81 0.58 5.92
C ILE A 202 -4.08 1.13 4.69
N ARG A 203 -4.78 1.70 3.70
CA ARG A 203 -4.14 2.37 2.56
C ARG A 203 -3.39 3.63 2.97
N THR A 204 -3.93 4.44 3.88
CA THR A 204 -3.24 5.61 4.44
C THR A 204 -1.96 5.20 5.19
N LEU A 205 -2.05 4.15 6.03
CA LEU A 205 -0.88 3.53 6.69
C LEU A 205 0.17 3.09 5.67
N ALA A 206 -0.28 2.42 4.63
CA ALA A 206 0.59 1.86 3.62
C ALA A 206 1.36 2.95 2.84
N SER A 207 0.73 4.09 2.56
CA SER A 207 1.40 5.24 1.95
C SER A 207 2.57 5.75 2.80
N ARG A 208 2.44 5.76 4.13
CA ARG A 208 3.53 6.18 5.05
C ARG A 208 4.70 5.21 5.04
N HIS A 209 4.41 3.91 4.95
CA HIS A 209 5.38 2.84 4.78
C HIS A 209 5.92 2.75 3.34
N GLN A 210 5.58 3.72 2.48
CA GLN A 210 5.98 3.79 1.08
C GLN A 210 5.60 2.52 0.30
N ILE A 211 4.49 1.89 0.68
CA ILE A 211 3.91 0.76 -0.05
C ILE A 211 3.10 1.32 -1.24
N PRO A 212 3.41 0.95 -2.49
CA PRO A 212 2.73 1.49 -3.65
C PRO A 212 1.23 1.15 -3.66
N ALA A 213 0.39 2.14 -4.01
CA ALA A 213 -1.07 1.97 -4.12
C ALA A 213 -1.47 0.82 -5.07
N GLN A 214 -0.68 0.61 -6.13
CA GLN A 214 -0.86 -0.46 -7.11
C GLN A 214 -0.96 -1.85 -6.48
N LEU A 215 -0.27 -2.09 -5.35
CA LEU A 215 -0.38 -3.37 -4.63
C LEU A 215 -1.80 -3.63 -4.16
N PHE A 216 -2.45 -2.61 -3.61
CA PHE A 216 -3.81 -2.68 -3.09
C PHE A 216 -4.83 -2.73 -4.22
N ASP A 217 -4.61 -1.96 -5.29
CA ASP A 217 -5.48 -1.94 -6.46
C ASP A 217 -5.52 -3.32 -7.15
N ASN A 218 -4.37 -3.99 -7.25
CA ASN A 218 -4.29 -5.37 -7.75
C ASN A 218 -5.08 -6.34 -6.85
N LEU A 219 -4.99 -6.21 -5.53
CA LEU A 219 -5.76 -7.03 -4.58
C LEU A 219 -7.27 -6.77 -4.70
N ASP A 220 -7.66 -5.52 -4.88
CA ASP A 220 -9.05 -5.12 -5.11
C ASP A 220 -9.61 -5.75 -6.38
N GLN A 221 -8.84 -5.76 -7.47
CA GLN A 221 -9.25 -6.39 -8.73
C GLN A 221 -9.36 -7.92 -8.59
N MET A 222 -8.34 -8.57 -8.00
CA MET A 222 -8.28 -10.03 -7.89
C MET A 222 -9.46 -10.63 -7.13
N LEU A 223 -9.97 -9.96 -6.09
CA LEU A 223 -11.06 -10.47 -5.25
C LEU A 223 -12.46 -10.26 -5.84
N ARG A 224 -12.62 -9.43 -6.88
CA ARG A 224 -13.93 -9.10 -7.49
C ARG A 224 -14.46 -10.13 -8.47
N HIS A 225 -13.60 -10.90 -9.13
CA HIS A 225 -14.00 -11.87 -10.17
C HIS A 225 -14.91 -13.02 -9.68
N GLN A 226 -15.28 -13.05 -8.40
CA GLN A 226 -16.16 -14.07 -7.81
C GLN A 226 -17.39 -13.50 -7.07
N SER A 227 -17.58 -12.19 -7.03
CA SER A 227 -18.71 -11.56 -6.32
C SER A 227 -19.77 -11.09 -7.31
N GLN A 228 -21.05 -11.39 -7.03
CA GLN A 228 -22.22 -10.90 -7.79
C GLN A 228 -22.16 -9.38 -8.00
N GLU A 229 -22.77 -8.89 -9.08
CA GLU A 229 -22.93 -7.47 -9.40
C GLU A 229 -23.44 -6.69 -8.17
N VAL A 230 -22.51 -6.03 -7.47
CA VAL A 230 -22.85 -5.09 -6.40
C VAL A 230 -23.47 -3.87 -7.08
N SER A 231 -24.65 -3.46 -6.61
CA SER A 231 -25.33 -2.25 -7.07
C SER A 231 -24.38 -1.05 -7.03
N LEU A 232 -24.43 -0.21 -8.06
CA LEU A 232 -23.59 0.98 -8.19
C LEU A 232 -23.85 1.92 -7.00
N PRO A 233 -22.80 2.44 -6.34
CA PRO A 233 -22.98 3.43 -5.28
C PRO A 233 -23.79 4.65 -5.76
N ASP A 234 -24.61 5.24 -4.89
CA ASP A 234 -25.52 6.33 -5.26
C ASP A 234 -24.81 7.49 -5.96
N PHE A 235 -23.61 7.87 -5.52
CA PHE A 235 -22.86 8.97 -6.13
C PHE A 235 -22.40 8.65 -7.56
N VAL A 236 -22.13 7.38 -7.87
CA VAL A 236 -21.76 6.92 -9.21
C VAL A 236 -22.99 6.91 -10.10
N SER A 237 -24.11 6.39 -9.60
CA SER A 237 -25.39 6.38 -10.31
C SER A 237 -25.87 7.81 -10.63
N HIS A 238 -25.78 8.73 -9.67
CA HIS A 238 -26.09 10.15 -9.90
C HIS A 238 -25.13 10.79 -10.92
N THR A 239 -23.84 10.49 -10.86
CA THR A 239 -22.85 10.99 -11.84
C THR A 239 -23.17 10.49 -13.25
N GLN A 240 -23.52 9.21 -13.40
CA GLN A 240 -23.94 8.65 -14.69
C GLN A 240 -25.16 9.37 -15.25
N VAL A 241 -26.18 9.59 -14.43
CA VAL A 241 -27.40 10.32 -14.83
C VAL A 241 -27.07 11.76 -15.21
N LEU A 242 -26.23 12.45 -14.43
CA LEU A 242 -25.83 13.83 -14.69
C LEU A 242 -25.08 13.97 -16.03
N ILE A 243 -24.04 13.16 -16.24
CA ILE A 243 -23.27 13.16 -17.50
C ILE A 243 -24.16 12.79 -18.67
N THR A 244 -24.99 11.75 -18.53
CA THR A 244 -25.91 11.32 -19.60
C THR A 244 -26.90 12.42 -19.96
N LYS A 245 -27.46 13.13 -18.97
CA LYS A 245 -28.37 14.25 -19.20
C LYS A 245 -27.68 15.41 -19.92
N LEU A 246 -26.45 15.75 -19.51
CA LEU A 246 -25.63 16.78 -20.17
C LEU A 246 -25.35 16.42 -21.64
N LEU A 247 -25.07 15.16 -21.93
CA LEU A 247 -24.74 14.70 -23.28
C LEU A 247 -25.97 14.43 -24.16
N LEU A 248 -27.14 14.15 -23.58
CA LEU A 248 -28.39 13.89 -24.34
C LEU A 248 -29.22 15.15 -24.65
N SER A 249 -28.98 16.26 -23.96
CA SER A 249 -29.78 17.47 -24.17
C SER A 249 -29.53 18.08 -25.56
N ASP A 250 -30.60 18.51 -26.24
CA ASP A 250 -30.60 18.99 -27.65
C ASP A 250 -30.29 20.50 -27.80
N ASN A 251 -30.10 21.23 -26.70
CA ASN A 251 -29.71 22.65 -26.71
C ASN A 251 -28.18 22.79 -26.65
N ASP A 252 -27.64 23.98 -26.97
CA ASP A 252 -26.23 24.37 -26.78
C ASP A 252 -25.75 24.04 -25.34
N CYS A 253 -25.26 22.82 -25.14
CA CYS A 253 -24.93 22.27 -23.84
C CYS A 253 -23.63 22.89 -23.32
N GLN A 254 -23.77 23.97 -22.56
CA GLN A 254 -22.67 24.51 -21.78
C GLN A 254 -22.62 23.84 -20.41
N LEU A 255 -21.44 23.34 -20.04
CA LEU A 255 -21.18 22.83 -18.69
C LEU A 255 -21.39 23.97 -17.68
N THR A 256 -22.39 23.84 -16.81
CA THR A 256 -22.64 24.87 -15.80
C THR A 256 -21.71 24.70 -14.60
N GLU A 257 -21.51 25.78 -13.84
CA GLU A 257 -20.78 25.75 -12.56
C GLU A 257 -21.41 24.76 -11.57
N LEU A 258 -22.74 24.62 -11.57
CA LEU A 258 -23.45 23.68 -10.70
C LEU A 258 -23.18 22.22 -11.08
N ASP A 259 -23.14 21.92 -12.38
CA ASP A 259 -22.83 20.58 -12.87
C ASP A 259 -21.39 20.21 -12.53
N LEU A 260 -20.44 21.11 -12.79
CA LEU A 260 -19.04 20.90 -12.48
C LEU A 260 -18.82 20.72 -10.97
N LYS A 261 -19.54 21.46 -10.13
CA LYS A 261 -19.53 21.29 -8.67
C LYS A 261 -19.93 19.86 -8.27
N GLN A 262 -21.06 19.35 -8.77
CA GLN A 262 -21.54 18.01 -8.45
C GLN A 262 -20.59 16.91 -8.94
N LEU A 263 -20.00 17.10 -10.12
CA LEU A 263 -19.01 16.18 -10.69
C LEU A 263 -17.73 16.14 -9.84
N LEU A 264 -17.25 17.28 -9.36
CA LEU A 264 -16.08 17.38 -8.49
C LEU A 264 -16.34 16.76 -7.11
N GLU A 265 -17.52 16.97 -6.51
CA GLU A 265 -17.92 16.32 -5.25
C GLU A 265 -17.97 14.79 -5.39
N ALA A 266 -18.57 14.31 -6.49
CA ALA A 266 -18.61 12.88 -6.78
C ALA A 266 -17.21 12.30 -7.00
N ARG A 267 -16.32 13.02 -7.68
CA ARG A 267 -14.93 12.62 -7.87
C ARG A 267 -14.15 12.61 -6.55
N ALA A 268 -14.30 13.64 -5.72
CA ALA A 268 -13.69 13.69 -4.39
C ALA A 268 -14.14 12.51 -3.53
N LYS A 269 -15.44 12.17 -3.57
CA LYS A 269 -15.98 10.99 -2.89
C LYS A 269 -15.43 9.68 -3.46
N ALA A 270 -15.28 9.57 -4.77
CA ALA A 270 -14.65 8.41 -5.41
C ALA A 270 -13.20 8.22 -4.95
N LEU A 271 -12.43 9.31 -4.87
CA LEU A 271 -11.03 9.28 -4.43
C LEU A 271 -10.91 8.92 -2.95
N LEU A 272 -11.71 9.55 -2.09
CA LEU A 272 -11.78 9.25 -0.65
C LEU A 272 -12.18 7.80 -0.40
N GLN A 273 -13.09 7.24 -1.20
CA GLN A 273 -13.50 5.85 -1.11
C GLN A 273 -12.59 4.90 -1.91
N HIS A 274 -11.51 5.37 -2.55
CA HIS A 274 -10.67 4.57 -3.46
C HIS A 274 -11.49 3.72 -4.47
N TYR A 275 -12.52 4.33 -5.06
CA TYR A 275 -13.46 3.64 -5.93
C TYR A 275 -12.99 3.64 -7.40
N ALA A 276 -12.11 2.68 -7.74
CA ALA A 276 -11.50 2.57 -9.08
C ALA A 276 -12.51 2.47 -10.26
N LYS A 277 -13.72 1.95 -10.02
CA LYS A 277 -14.75 1.80 -11.06
C LYS A 277 -15.37 3.12 -11.52
N PHE A 278 -15.06 4.23 -10.84
CA PHE A 278 -15.46 5.54 -11.34
C PHE A 278 -14.84 5.80 -12.73
N ASP A 279 -13.61 5.36 -12.95
CA ASP A 279 -12.91 5.57 -14.22
C ASP A 279 -13.44 4.62 -15.32
N ASP A 280 -13.74 3.36 -14.96
CA ASP A 280 -14.41 2.42 -15.87
C ASP A 280 -15.75 2.99 -16.36
N MET A 281 -16.53 3.57 -15.43
CA MET A 281 -17.81 4.22 -15.73
C MET A 281 -17.63 5.41 -16.69
N LEU A 282 -16.62 6.25 -16.49
CA LEU A 282 -16.32 7.35 -17.41
C LEU A 282 -15.92 6.81 -18.79
N MET A 283 -15.05 5.80 -18.85
CA MET A 283 -14.63 5.20 -20.13
C MET A 283 -15.80 4.60 -20.90
N ASP A 284 -16.72 3.92 -20.23
CA ASP A 284 -17.89 3.33 -20.86
C ASP A 284 -18.89 4.38 -21.37
N LEU A 285 -19.08 5.47 -20.62
CA LEU A 285 -19.87 6.61 -21.10
C LEU A 285 -19.21 7.26 -22.32
N GLY A 286 -17.89 7.43 -22.32
CA GLY A 286 -17.16 8.11 -23.41
C GLY A 286 -17.26 7.39 -24.76
N LYS A 287 -17.41 6.06 -24.79
CA LYS A 287 -17.52 5.28 -26.04
C LYS A 287 -18.78 5.57 -26.85
N GLY A 288 -19.82 6.12 -26.22
CA GLY A 288 -21.15 6.28 -26.82
C GLY A 288 -21.37 7.58 -27.60
N TYR A 289 -20.42 8.52 -27.60
CA TYR A 289 -20.64 9.89 -28.10
C TYR A 289 -19.61 10.31 -29.16
N SER A 290 -20.03 11.15 -30.12
CA SER A 290 -19.19 11.69 -31.19
C SER A 290 -19.47 13.18 -31.42
N GLY A 291 -18.57 13.86 -32.14
CA GLY A 291 -18.70 15.29 -32.47
C GLY A 291 -18.58 16.21 -31.25
N GLU A 292 -19.41 17.26 -31.18
CA GLU A 292 -19.40 18.26 -30.11
C GLU A 292 -19.64 17.66 -28.71
N LYS A 293 -20.44 16.59 -28.63
CA LYS A 293 -20.71 15.87 -27.38
C LYS A 293 -19.46 15.15 -26.84
N ALA A 294 -18.62 14.61 -27.72
CA ALA A 294 -17.34 14.02 -27.32
C ALA A 294 -16.35 15.09 -26.82
N GLN A 295 -16.40 16.29 -27.39
CA GLN A 295 -15.60 17.42 -26.93
C GLN A 295 -16.04 17.90 -25.54
N LEU A 296 -17.34 18.04 -25.29
CA LEU A 296 -17.87 18.35 -23.96
C LEU A 296 -17.48 17.29 -22.93
N PHE A 297 -17.59 16.01 -23.27
CA PHE A 297 -17.15 14.92 -22.41
C PHE A 297 -15.64 15.00 -22.10
N SER A 298 -14.82 15.32 -23.10
CA SER A 298 -13.37 15.49 -22.93
C SER A 298 -13.04 16.66 -21.97
N ILE A 299 -13.80 17.75 -22.03
CA ILE A 299 -13.66 18.87 -21.09
C ILE A 299 -13.99 18.43 -19.66
N ILE A 300 -15.10 17.69 -19.47
CA ILE A 300 -15.50 17.16 -18.16
C ILE A 300 -14.39 16.27 -17.60
N VAL A 301 -13.90 15.30 -18.38
CA VAL A 301 -12.82 14.39 -17.97
C VAL A 301 -11.56 15.18 -17.60
N ALA A 302 -11.17 16.16 -18.41
CA ALA A 302 -9.99 16.98 -18.13
C ALA A 302 -10.08 17.75 -16.79
N HIS A 303 -11.26 18.25 -16.42
CA HIS A 303 -11.44 18.88 -15.10
C HIS A 303 -11.32 17.86 -13.96
N LEU A 304 -11.90 16.67 -14.12
CA LEU A 304 -11.83 15.60 -13.11
C LEU A 304 -10.41 15.06 -12.93
N GLU A 305 -9.65 14.92 -14.02
CA GLU A 305 -8.24 14.48 -14.01
C GLU A 305 -7.31 15.51 -13.36
N ARG A 306 -7.50 16.81 -13.65
CA ARG A 306 -6.74 17.88 -13.00
C ARG A 306 -6.99 17.94 -11.49
N PHE A 307 -8.26 17.78 -11.10
CA PHE A 307 -8.64 17.71 -9.69
C PHE A 307 -8.02 16.48 -9.01
N GLN A 308 -8.12 15.30 -9.64
CA GLN A 308 -7.49 14.08 -9.11
C GLN A 308 -5.98 14.27 -8.93
N SER A 309 -5.29 14.78 -9.95
CA SER A 309 -3.84 15.00 -9.89
C SER A 309 -3.48 15.93 -8.72
N SER A 310 -4.26 17.00 -8.53
CA SER A 310 -4.11 17.92 -7.39
C SER A 310 -4.34 17.23 -6.05
N TYR A 311 -5.38 16.40 -5.95
CA TYR A 311 -5.70 15.62 -4.76
C TYR A 311 -4.58 14.62 -4.40
N GLU A 312 -4.01 13.95 -5.40
CA GLU A 312 -2.90 13.01 -5.23
C GLU A 312 -1.61 13.71 -4.78
N ILE A 313 -1.28 14.87 -5.36
CA ILE A 313 -0.12 15.67 -4.95
C ILE A 313 -0.27 16.10 -3.48
N ILE A 314 -1.44 16.64 -3.10
CA ILE A 314 -1.70 17.09 -1.73
C ILE A 314 -1.57 15.92 -0.74
N ASN A 315 -2.17 14.76 -1.03
CA ASN A 315 -2.03 13.57 -0.17
C ASN A 315 -0.59 13.06 -0.11
N GLY A 316 0.13 13.10 -1.24
CA GLY A 316 1.55 12.75 -1.30
C GLY A 316 2.37 13.64 -0.37
N VAL A 317 2.21 14.97 -0.45
CA VAL A 317 2.89 15.94 0.42
C VAL A 317 2.52 15.73 1.89
N ALA A 318 1.28 15.35 2.19
CA ALA A 318 0.80 15.13 3.54
C ALA A 318 1.43 13.89 4.20
N PHE A 319 1.44 12.75 3.51
CA PHE A 319 1.71 11.44 4.10
C PHE A 319 3.08 10.85 3.74
N ILE A 320 3.73 11.30 2.66
CA ILE A 320 5.04 10.77 2.22
C ILE A 320 6.13 11.72 2.73
N ASP A 321 6.90 11.32 3.74
CA ASP A 321 7.94 12.13 4.42
C ASP A 321 9.00 12.74 3.47
N ASP A 322 9.23 12.11 2.32
CA ASP A 322 10.22 12.50 1.33
C ASP A 322 9.61 12.89 -0.04
N TYR A 323 8.35 13.35 -0.05
CA TYR A 323 7.66 13.70 -1.29
C TYR A 323 8.43 14.78 -2.10
N PRO A 324 8.89 14.47 -3.33
CA PRO A 324 9.65 15.39 -4.16
C PRO A 324 8.70 16.33 -4.92
N LEU A 325 8.32 17.44 -4.28
CA LEU A 325 7.47 18.46 -4.90
C LEU A 325 8.25 19.19 -6.01
N VAL A 326 7.68 19.26 -7.21
CA VAL A 326 8.28 19.94 -8.38
C VAL A 326 7.47 21.17 -8.80
N GLU A 327 8.07 22.02 -9.63
CA GLU A 327 7.48 23.31 -10.03
C GLU A 327 6.20 23.12 -10.85
N GLU A 328 6.17 22.15 -11.76
CA GLU A 328 4.98 21.86 -12.58
C GLU A 328 3.77 21.47 -11.72
N GLN A 329 4.00 20.76 -10.62
CA GLN A 329 2.96 20.37 -9.67
C GLN A 329 2.38 21.58 -8.95
N LEU A 330 3.20 22.56 -8.58
CA LEU A 330 2.73 23.79 -7.95
C LEU A 330 1.87 24.63 -8.90
N TYR A 331 2.26 24.76 -10.17
CA TYR A 331 1.43 25.45 -11.17
C TYR A 331 0.11 24.72 -11.40
N LEU A 332 0.11 23.38 -11.44
CA LEU A 332 -1.12 22.61 -11.55
C LEU A 332 -2.04 22.84 -10.35
N LEU A 333 -1.51 22.82 -9.13
CA LEU A 333 -2.28 23.09 -7.91
C LEU A 333 -2.88 24.50 -7.90
N ALA A 334 -2.06 25.53 -8.17
CA ALA A 334 -2.50 26.92 -8.20
C ALA A 334 -3.60 27.15 -9.25
N ARG A 335 -3.41 26.64 -10.48
CA ARG A 335 -4.40 26.76 -11.55
C ARG A 335 -5.68 26.00 -11.24
N THR A 336 -5.58 24.83 -10.63
CA THR A 336 -6.76 24.01 -10.28
C THR A 336 -7.53 24.65 -9.14
N GLN A 337 -6.84 25.21 -8.14
CA GLN A 337 -7.47 25.97 -7.07
C GLN A 337 -8.20 27.19 -7.63
N ASP A 338 -7.56 28.00 -8.49
CA ASP A 338 -8.20 29.17 -9.09
C ASP A 338 -9.49 28.80 -9.85
N VAL A 339 -9.44 27.77 -10.69
CA VAL A 339 -10.63 27.29 -11.43
C VAL A 339 -11.75 26.80 -10.50
N ILE A 340 -11.43 26.04 -9.45
CA ILE A 340 -12.43 25.47 -8.55
C ILE A 340 -12.99 26.52 -7.59
N ASP A 341 -12.16 27.45 -7.10
CA ASP A 341 -12.60 28.51 -6.21
C ASP A 341 -13.42 29.59 -6.95
N ASN A 342 -13.28 29.71 -8.27
CA ASN A 342 -14.18 30.53 -9.11
C ASN A 342 -15.63 29.99 -9.13
N ILE A 343 -15.84 28.67 -8.98
CA ILE A 343 -17.18 28.06 -8.87
C ILE A 343 -17.82 28.40 -7.51
N LYS A 344 -17.03 28.28 -6.45
CA LYS A 344 -17.43 28.61 -5.09
C LYS A 344 -16.17 28.95 -4.29
N PRO A 345 -16.07 30.13 -3.66
CA PRO A 345 -14.90 30.51 -2.88
C PRO A 345 -14.58 29.49 -1.78
N GLY A 346 -13.33 29.01 -1.74
CA GLY A 346 -12.85 28.04 -0.75
C GLY A 346 -13.32 26.61 -0.98
N PHE A 347 -13.89 26.30 -2.14
CA PHE A 347 -14.35 24.96 -2.49
C PHE A 347 -13.21 24.00 -2.77
N PHE A 348 -12.07 24.48 -3.29
CA PHE A 348 -10.87 23.65 -3.42
C PHE A 348 -10.38 23.17 -2.04
N ASP A 349 -10.35 24.09 -1.07
CA ASP A 349 -10.00 23.78 0.33
C ASP A 349 -10.95 22.74 0.95
N GLU A 350 -12.25 22.81 0.62
CA GLU A 350 -13.28 21.88 1.07
C GLU A 350 -13.11 20.48 0.48
N LEU A 351 -12.84 20.38 -0.82
CA LEU A 351 -12.69 19.10 -1.51
C LEU A 351 -11.35 18.40 -1.22
N THR A 352 -10.31 19.15 -0.86
CA THR A 352 -8.96 18.63 -0.66
C THR A 352 -8.55 18.64 0.82
N PHE A 353 -8.08 19.77 1.35
CA PHE A 353 -7.46 19.89 2.67
C PHE A 353 -8.36 19.52 3.85
N ARG A 354 -9.69 19.70 3.74
CA ARG A 354 -10.64 19.30 4.80
C ARG A 354 -10.92 17.80 4.81
N ASN A 355 -10.79 17.14 3.66
CA ASN A 355 -11.04 15.71 3.52
C ASN A 355 -9.82 14.85 3.90
N ILE A 356 -8.69 15.47 4.21
CA ILE A 356 -7.50 14.76 4.71
C ILE A 356 -7.75 14.37 6.17
N GLU A 357 -7.55 13.08 6.47
CA GLU A 357 -7.69 12.54 7.82
C GLU A 357 -6.58 13.06 8.76
N ARG A 358 -6.76 14.27 9.31
CA ARG A 358 -5.74 14.99 10.09
C ARG A 358 -5.19 14.21 11.29
N GLN A 359 -6.02 13.37 11.89
CA GLN A 359 -5.65 12.49 13.01
C GLN A 359 -4.48 11.55 12.68
N TYR A 360 -4.25 11.28 11.40
CA TYR A 360 -3.20 10.39 10.92
C TYR A 360 -1.95 11.13 10.43
N LEU A 361 -1.94 12.46 10.49
CA LEU A 361 -0.77 13.25 10.11
C LEU A 361 0.16 13.44 11.29
N ASN A 362 1.44 13.09 11.09
CA ASN A 362 2.49 13.51 11.99
C ASN A 362 2.69 15.04 11.92
N ARG A 363 3.41 15.60 12.91
CA ARG A 363 3.71 17.03 12.98
C ARG A 363 4.28 17.61 11.67
N TYR A 364 5.18 16.88 11.00
CA TYR A 364 5.77 17.31 9.73
C TYR A 364 4.77 17.30 8.57
N GLY A 365 3.86 16.33 8.51
CA GLY A 365 2.76 16.27 7.54
C GLY A 365 1.78 17.42 7.72
N GLN A 366 1.43 17.75 8.98
CA GLN A 366 0.60 18.91 9.29
C GLN A 366 1.29 20.22 8.88
N GLU A 367 2.59 20.35 9.19
CA GLU A 367 3.37 21.53 8.82
C GLU A 367 3.49 21.70 7.31
N ARG A 368 3.77 20.61 6.58
CA ARG A 368 3.82 20.60 5.11
C ARG A 368 2.51 21.00 4.49
N LEU A 369 1.38 20.46 4.96
CA LEU A 369 0.07 20.83 4.46
C LEU A 369 -0.26 22.30 4.72
N ARG A 370 0.06 22.80 5.92
CA ARG A 370 -0.14 24.21 6.25
C ARG A 370 0.69 25.11 5.32
N LYS A 371 1.97 24.80 5.15
CA LYS A 371 2.88 25.54 4.25
C LYS A 371 2.49 25.43 2.78
N LEU A 372 2.04 24.26 2.34
CA LEU A 372 1.52 24.07 0.98
C LEU A 372 0.27 24.92 0.75
N LYS A 373 -0.68 24.89 1.69
CA LYS A 373 -1.92 25.67 1.60
C LYS A 373 -1.67 27.18 1.58
N GLU A 374 -0.81 27.67 2.46
CA GLU A 374 -0.40 29.08 2.49
C GLU A 374 0.30 29.45 1.18
N GLY A 375 1.30 28.66 0.78
CA GLY A 375 2.13 28.93 -0.39
C GLY A 375 1.37 28.88 -1.73
N ILE A 376 0.37 28.00 -1.90
CA ILE A 376 -0.44 28.01 -3.13
C ILE A 376 -1.24 29.32 -3.24
N LYS A 377 -1.79 29.82 -2.14
CA LYS A 377 -2.51 31.11 -2.14
C LYS A 377 -1.59 32.26 -2.48
N GLU A 378 -0.38 32.28 -1.91
CA GLU A 378 0.63 33.31 -2.18
C GLU A 378 1.18 33.25 -3.62
N ILE A 379 1.24 32.04 -4.22
CA ILE A 379 1.59 31.87 -5.64
C ILE A 379 0.50 32.45 -6.55
N ILE A 380 -0.79 32.24 -6.20
CA ILE A 380 -1.92 32.80 -6.96
C ILE A 380 -1.92 34.33 -6.88
N THR A 381 -1.59 34.92 -5.73
CA THR A 381 -1.49 36.39 -5.56
C THR A 381 -0.22 36.99 -6.16
N GLY A 382 0.75 36.16 -6.57
CA GLY A 382 2.04 36.58 -7.11
C GLY A 382 3.04 37.07 -6.06
N GLU A 383 2.77 36.82 -4.78
CA GLU A 383 3.60 37.26 -3.65
C GLU A 383 4.73 36.27 -3.32
N PHE A 384 4.67 35.04 -3.86
CA PHE A 384 5.62 33.97 -3.54
C PHE A 384 6.04 33.18 -4.78
N LEU A 385 7.34 32.89 -4.90
CA LEU A 385 7.86 32.12 -6.03
C LEU A 385 7.72 30.61 -5.77
N PRO A 386 7.29 29.80 -6.76
CA PRO A 386 7.17 28.34 -6.61
C PRO A 386 8.44 27.66 -6.06
N ASN A 387 9.62 28.10 -6.51
CA ASN A 387 10.91 27.57 -6.07
C ASN A 387 11.21 27.82 -4.58
N GLU A 388 10.63 28.84 -3.97
CA GLU A 388 10.78 29.09 -2.54
C GLU A 388 9.93 28.12 -1.73
N LEU A 389 8.71 27.81 -2.18
CA LEU A 389 7.85 26.80 -1.55
C LEU A 389 8.48 25.42 -1.61
N ILE A 390 9.06 25.05 -2.75
CA ILE A 390 9.77 23.78 -2.90
C ILE A 390 10.91 23.67 -1.87
N LYS A 391 11.70 24.73 -1.69
CA LYS A 391 12.78 24.76 -0.68
C LYS A 391 12.24 24.64 0.75
N VAL A 392 11.13 25.29 1.07
CA VAL A 392 10.48 25.20 2.39
C VAL A 392 10.03 23.76 2.66
N ILE A 393 9.32 23.13 1.73
CA ILE A 393 8.88 21.74 1.86
C ILE A 393 10.07 20.78 1.91
N ALA A 394 11.09 20.98 1.09
CA ALA A 394 12.31 20.16 1.09
C ALA A 394 13.06 20.24 2.43
N LYS A 395 13.10 21.42 3.07
CA LYS A 395 13.66 21.57 4.41
C LYS A 395 12.89 20.74 5.42
N ILE A 396 11.55 20.82 5.43
CA ILE A 396 10.71 20.02 6.33
C ILE A 396 10.92 18.52 6.08
N ASN A 397 10.99 18.08 4.83
CA ASN A 397 11.27 16.69 4.48
C ASN A 397 12.65 16.23 5.00
N SER A 398 13.68 17.10 4.93
CA SER A 398 15.02 16.78 5.43
C SER A 398 15.06 16.61 6.96
N GLU A 399 14.35 17.47 7.69
CA GLU A 399 14.21 17.38 9.14
C GLU A 399 13.41 16.14 9.55
N ALA A 400 12.30 15.85 8.86
CA ALA A 400 11.49 14.64 9.08
C ALA A 400 12.31 13.35 8.85
N ARG A 401 13.12 13.31 7.79
CA ARG A 401 14.03 12.18 7.50
C ARG A 401 15.06 11.99 8.60
N LEU A 402 15.72 13.08 9.01
CA LEU A 402 16.70 13.04 10.09
C LEU A 402 16.05 12.57 11.40
N ARG A 403 14.87 13.09 11.71
CA ARG A 403 14.09 12.68 12.89
C ARG A 403 13.78 11.19 12.87
N ARG A 404 13.28 10.66 11.76
CA ARG A 404 12.99 9.22 11.60
C ARG A 404 14.23 8.37 11.84
N LEU A 405 15.38 8.77 11.29
CA LEU A 405 16.65 8.06 11.52
C LEU A 405 17.03 8.06 13.00
N ILE A 406 16.90 9.20 13.68
CA ILE A 406 17.18 9.33 15.12
C ILE A 406 16.25 8.40 15.91
N ASP A 407 14.94 8.41 15.61
CA ASP A 407 13.96 7.57 16.31
C ASP A 407 14.27 6.08 16.13
N THR A 408 14.60 5.63 14.90
CA THR A 408 14.99 4.23 14.64
C THR A 408 16.21 3.84 15.46
N TYR A 409 17.27 4.65 15.42
CA TYR A 409 18.50 4.32 16.14
C TYR A 409 18.36 4.40 17.65
N LEU A 410 17.58 5.35 18.15
CA LEU A 410 17.26 5.40 19.56
C LEU A 410 16.50 4.13 19.94
N ARG A 411 15.43 3.73 19.25
CA ARG A 411 14.72 2.48 19.59
C ARG A 411 15.61 1.23 19.61
N GLU A 412 16.59 1.15 18.71
CA GLU A 412 17.58 0.05 18.70
C GLU A 412 18.57 0.11 19.87
N SER A 413 19.10 1.30 20.15
CA SER A 413 20.16 1.52 21.15
C SER A 413 19.60 1.59 22.57
N VAL A 414 18.32 1.94 22.66
CA VAL A 414 17.62 2.32 23.89
C VAL A 414 16.61 1.23 24.21
N ARG A 415 17.05 0.00 24.49
CA ARG A 415 16.19 -1.02 25.12
C ARG A 415 16.03 -0.80 26.63
N ASP A 416 16.96 -0.07 27.26
CA ASP A 416 17.13 -0.04 28.73
C ASP A 416 17.07 1.36 29.39
N ILE A 417 16.78 2.45 28.68
CA ILE A 417 16.67 3.82 29.29
C ILE A 417 15.41 3.97 30.16
N TYR A 418 14.60 2.93 30.22
CA TYR A 418 13.25 2.94 30.78
C TYR A 418 13.18 2.58 32.26
N LYS A 419 14.27 2.74 33.02
CA LYS A 419 14.23 2.64 34.48
C LYS A 419 14.49 3.98 35.18
N GLU A 420 15.33 4.85 34.60
CA GLU A 420 15.58 6.20 35.13
C GLU A 420 15.82 7.21 33.99
N PRO A 421 15.30 8.45 34.10
CA PRO A 421 15.50 9.46 33.08
C PRO A 421 16.98 9.84 32.96
N LEU A 422 17.56 9.66 31.77
CA LEU A 422 18.95 10.07 31.48
C LEU A 422 19.20 11.51 31.90
N THR A 423 20.34 11.72 32.54
CA THR A 423 20.89 13.05 32.84
C THR A 423 21.21 13.81 31.54
N LYS A 424 21.31 15.14 31.61
CA LYS A 424 21.69 15.97 30.45
C LYS A 424 23.04 15.57 29.85
N ILE A 425 23.97 15.08 30.67
CA ILE A 425 25.30 14.64 30.25
C ILE A 425 25.21 13.34 29.44
N GLU A 426 24.41 12.38 29.91
CA GLU A 426 24.19 11.10 29.20
C GLU A 426 23.44 11.31 27.89
N GLN A 427 22.43 12.19 27.87
CA GLN A 427 21.73 12.57 26.63
C GLN A 427 22.70 13.18 25.61
N GLU A 428 23.59 14.05 26.05
CA GLU A 428 24.58 14.68 25.18
C GLU A 428 25.65 13.69 24.69
N SER A 429 26.05 12.73 25.52
CA SER A 429 26.93 11.63 25.12
C SER A 429 26.27 10.74 24.06
N LEU A 430 25.02 10.35 24.29
CA LEU A 430 24.23 9.54 23.35
C LEU A 430 24.03 10.27 22.01
N ARG A 431 23.76 11.57 22.04
CA ARG A 431 23.66 12.41 20.83
C ARG A 431 24.95 12.41 20.03
N LYS A 432 26.12 12.53 20.68
CA LYS A 432 27.43 12.48 20.02
C LYS A 432 27.73 11.11 19.43
N GLU A 433 27.43 10.04 20.17
CA GLU A 433 27.60 8.67 19.70
C GLU A 433 26.76 8.38 18.45
N LEU A 434 25.47 8.71 18.50
CA LEU A 434 24.55 8.58 17.37
C LEU A 434 25.00 9.41 16.17
N SER A 435 25.43 10.66 16.41
CA SER A 435 25.94 11.51 15.35
C SER A 435 27.16 10.88 14.67
N ASN A 436 28.10 10.32 15.45
CA ASN A 436 29.28 9.64 14.89
C ASN A 436 28.89 8.39 14.09
N LYS A 437 27.89 7.63 14.53
CA LYS A 437 27.37 6.46 13.82
C LYS A 437 26.74 6.85 12.48
N LEU A 438 25.92 7.90 12.47
CA LEU A 438 25.27 8.42 11.27
C LEU A 438 26.28 9.04 10.29
N LYS A 439 27.29 9.77 10.78
CA LYS A 439 28.41 10.29 9.96
C LYS A 439 29.17 9.16 9.27
N LYS A 440 29.50 8.07 9.98
CA LYS A 440 30.17 6.90 9.40
C LYS A 440 29.37 6.23 8.27
N GLN A 441 28.05 6.37 8.28
CA GLN A 441 27.16 5.84 7.25
C GLN A 441 26.86 6.85 6.13
N ALA A 442 27.49 8.01 6.15
CA ALA A 442 27.25 9.14 5.24
C ALA A 442 25.76 9.56 5.21
N LEU A 443 25.09 9.52 6.37
CA LEU A 443 23.69 9.95 6.50
C LEU A 443 23.55 11.40 6.97
N ILE A 444 24.56 11.93 7.66
CA ILE A 444 24.66 13.32 8.09
C ILE A 444 26.10 13.80 7.95
N ASP A 445 26.29 15.09 7.67
CA ASP A 445 27.62 15.72 7.63
C ASP A 445 28.03 16.22 9.01
N ASP A 446 27.05 16.66 9.80
CA ASP A 446 27.26 17.33 11.07
C ASP A 446 26.59 16.67 12.28
N LEU A 447 26.77 17.26 13.45
CA LEU A 447 26.17 16.77 14.68
C LEU A 447 24.64 16.92 14.62
N ILE A 448 23.90 15.93 15.14
CA ILE A 448 22.42 15.99 15.20
C ILE A 448 21.99 17.26 15.96
N PRO A 449 21.11 18.12 15.44
CA PRO A 449 20.62 19.29 16.15
C PRO A 449 20.04 18.94 17.53
N SER A 450 20.37 19.75 18.56
CA SER A 450 19.94 19.50 19.95
C SER A 450 18.42 19.39 20.07
N ASP A 451 17.69 20.24 19.36
CA ASP A 451 16.24 20.35 19.48
C ASP A 451 15.55 19.13 18.86
N LEU A 452 16.06 18.65 17.72
CA LEU A 452 15.58 17.41 17.09
C LEU A 452 15.86 16.19 17.97
N PHE A 453 17.02 16.13 18.60
CA PHE A 453 17.36 15.05 19.53
C PHE A 453 16.49 15.07 20.79
N ALA A 454 16.29 16.25 21.38
CA ALA A 454 15.45 16.42 22.56
C ALA A 454 13.98 16.02 22.26
N ALA A 455 13.47 16.42 21.10
CA ALA A 455 12.13 16.05 20.65
C ALA A 455 12.00 14.53 20.40
N ALA A 456 13.04 13.87 19.86
CA ALA A 456 13.07 12.41 19.71
C ALA A 456 13.04 11.67 21.04
N MET A 457 13.85 12.14 21.99
CA MET A 457 13.87 11.61 23.37
C MET A 457 12.53 11.83 24.08
N PHE A 458 11.87 12.96 23.85
CA PHE A 458 10.55 13.24 24.41
C PHE A 458 9.49 12.27 23.89
N SER A 459 9.38 12.11 22.56
CA SER A 459 8.40 11.18 21.99
C SER A 459 8.64 9.74 22.44
N LEU A 460 9.89 9.29 22.59
CA LEU A 460 10.19 7.97 23.14
C LEU A 460 9.71 7.78 24.59
N ARG A 461 9.76 8.84 25.41
CA ARG A 461 9.22 8.80 26.77
C ARG A 461 7.69 8.71 26.76
N GLU A 462 7.05 9.43 25.84
CA GLU A 462 5.60 9.33 25.65
C GLU A 462 5.19 7.91 25.18
N GLU A 463 5.94 7.30 24.24
CA GLU A 463 5.68 5.92 23.78
C GLU A 463 5.73 4.94 24.95
N TYR A 464 6.72 5.11 25.83
CA TYR A 464 6.87 4.29 27.02
C TYR A 464 5.74 4.53 28.02
N LEU A 465 5.47 5.78 28.41
CA LEU A 465 4.37 6.13 29.33
C LEU A 465 3.05 5.55 28.85
N TYR A 466 2.81 5.63 27.54
CA TYR A 466 1.65 5.03 26.92
C TYR A 466 1.65 3.51 27.08
N LEU A 467 2.73 2.81 26.73
CA LEU A 467 2.80 1.35 26.80
C LEU A 467 2.81 0.77 28.22
N SER A 468 3.50 1.42 29.17
CA SER A 468 3.73 0.88 30.51
C SER A 468 2.61 1.22 31.48
N ASP A 469 2.05 2.43 31.37
CA ASP A 469 1.17 2.98 32.40
C ASP A 469 -0.25 3.17 31.87
N LEU A 470 -0.41 3.90 30.75
CA LEU A 470 -1.73 4.28 30.24
C LEU A 470 -2.45 3.13 29.54
N LEU A 471 -1.79 2.43 28.61
CA LEU A 471 -2.39 1.37 27.80
C LEU A 471 -2.90 0.22 28.67
N PRO A 472 -2.19 -0.28 29.69
CA PRO A 472 -2.74 -1.28 30.61
C PRO A 472 -3.99 -0.78 31.35
N GLN A 473 -4.03 0.50 31.75
CA GLN A 473 -5.21 1.10 32.40
C GLN A 473 -6.40 1.22 31.43
N ILE A 474 -6.16 1.73 30.22
CA ILE A 474 -7.15 1.82 29.14
C ILE A 474 -7.72 0.44 28.86
N VAL A 475 -6.87 -0.59 28.78
CA VAL A 475 -7.28 -1.97 28.51
C VAL A 475 -8.09 -2.58 29.64
N ASN A 476 -7.63 -2.43 30.88
CA ASN A 476 -8.30 -3.00 32.05
C ASN A 476 -9.64 -2.32 32.35
N ASN A 477 -9.69 -1.00 32.22
CA ASN A 477 -10.86 -0.20 32.57
C ASN A 477 -11.80 0.07 31.39
N ARG A 478 -11.39 -0.28 30.16
CA ARG A 478 -12.07 0.10 28.91
C ARG A 478 -12.30 1.61 28.84
N ASP A 479 -11.30 2.38 29.28
CA ASP A 479 -11.36 3.83 29.38
C ASP A 479 -10.90 4.49 28.09
N ARG A 480 -11.86 4.79 27.21
CA ARG A 480 -11.59 5.43 25.91
C ARG A 480 -11.17 6.87 26.02
N GLN A 481 -11.75 7.60 26.98
CA GLN A 481 -11.46 9.02 27.13
C GLN A 481 -9.99 9.22 27.44
N LEU A 482 -9.43 8.37 28.29
CA LEU A 482 -7.99 8.42 28.60
C LEU A 482 -7.09 8.19 27.37
N ARG A 483 -7.55 7.37 26.41
CA ARG A 483 -6.84 7.17 25.14
C ARG A 483 -6.94 8.40 24.24
N ASP A 484 -8.14 8.93 24.08
CA ASP A 484 -8.40 10.06 23.19
C ASP A 484 -7.70 11.32 23.73
N ASP A 485 -7.75 11.53 25.05
CA ASP A 485 -7.01 12.58 25.75
C ASP A 485 -5.50 12.46 25.52
N PHE A 486 -4.94 11.23 25.52
CA PHE A 486 -3.53 11.03 25.20
C PHE A 486 -3.21 11.36 23.75
N LEU A 487 -4.06 10.96 22.80
CA LEU A 487 -3.89 11.25 21.37
C LEU A 487 -3.99 12.74 21.06
N GLU A 488 -4.85 13.48 21.77
CA GLU A 488 -5.00 14.92 21.59
C GLU A 488 -3.83 15.73 22.17
N ASN A 489 -3.17 15.21 23.20
CA ASN A 489 -2.15 15.95 23.97
C ASN A 489 -0.71 15.45 23.78
N SER A 490 -0.49 14.33 23.10
CA SER A 490 0.85 13.79 22.83
C SER A 490 1.39 14.20 21.47
N ASP A 491 2.73 14.22 21.33
CA ASP A 491 3.40 14.39 20.03
C ASP A 491 3.38 13.09 19.20
N LEU A 492 2.77 12.01 19.72
CA LEU A 492 2.61 10.75 19.02
C LEU A 492 1.43 10.80 18.07
N ASP A 493 1.71 10.64 16.78
CA ASP A 493 0.65 10.51 15.80
C ASP A 493 -0.14 9.20 16.02
N ARG A 494 -1.43 9.23 15.63
CA ARG A 494 -2.36 8.12 15.85
C ARG A 494 -1.88 6.80 15.22
N PHE A 495 -1.14 6.86 14.11
CA PHE A 495 -0.59 5.63 13.53
C PHE A 495 0.44 4.99 14.46
N ARG A 496 1.33 5.79 15.03
CA ARG A 496 2.33 5.27 15.96
C ARG A 496 1.68 4.65 17.19
N THR A 497 0.67 5.32 17.75
CA THR A 497 -0.09 4.82 18.90
C THR A 497 -0.79 3.49 18.57
N GLU A 498 -1.43 3.38 17.41
CA GLU A 498 -2.06 2.13 16.96
C GLU A 498 -1.02 0.99 16.72
N GLU A 499 0.18 1.31 16.24
CA GLU A 499 1.27 0.32 16.13
C GLU A 499 1.70 -0.21 17.50
N LEU A 500 1.86 0.68 18.48
CA LEU A 500 2.20 0.33 19.87
C LEU A 500 1.13 -0.56 20.49
N GLU A 501 -0.15 -0.22 20.30
CA GLU A 501 -1.30 -1.01 20.74
C GLU A 501 -1.26 -2.43 20.16
N GLN A 502 -1.06 -2.56 18.85
CA GLN A 502 -0.95 -3.86 18.20
C GLN A 502 0.22 -4.69 18.74
N GLN A 503 1.38 -4.06 18.98
CA GLN A 503 2.54 -4.73 19.57
C GLN A 503 2.25 -5.22 20.99
N TYR A 504 1.60 -4.39 21.81
CA TYR A 504 1.17 -4.75 23.15
C TYR A 504 0.19 -5.94 23.12
N PHE A 505 -0.86 -5.86 22.30
CA PHE A 505 -1.85 -6.93 22.21
C PHE A 505 -1.28 -8.26 21.73
N ARG A 506 -0.32 -8.24 20.79
CA ARG A 506 0.42 -9.45 20.37
C ARG A 506 1.27 -10.03 21.49
N SER A 507 2.00 -9.16 22.21
CA SER A 507 2.93 -9.57 23.26
C SER A 507 2.19 -10.14 24.49
N TYR A 508 1.05 -9.56 24.84
CA TYR A 508 0.25 -9.93 26.01
C TYR A 508 -0.96 -10.83 25.69
N LYS A 509 -1.10 -11.27 24.42
CA LYS A 509 -2.20 -12.14 23.95
C LYS A 509 -3.60 -11.66 24.33
N VAL A 510 -3.82 -10.35 24.26
CA VAL A 510 -5.13 -9.75 24.53
C VAL A 510 -6.12 -10.13 23.43
N SER A 511 -7.42 -10.25 23.77
CA SER A 511 -8.45 -10.74 22.84
C SER A 511 -8.64 -9.84 21.62
N SER A 512 -8.99 -10.45 20.48
CA SER A 512 -9.30 -9.75 19.23
C SER A 512 -10.50 -8.80 19.33
N GLU A 513 -11.44 -9.08 20.25
CA GLU A 513 -12.59 -8.21 20.54
C GLU A 513 -12.16 -6.85 21.10
N MET A 514 -11.07 -6.81 21.87
CA MET A 514 -10.51 -5.58 22.42
C MET A 514 -9.82 -4.75 21.33
N LEU A 515 -9.11 -5.40 20.41
CA LEU A 515 -8.57 -4.76 19.21
C LEU A 515 -9.67 -4.13 18.33
N GLU A 516 -10.80 -4.83 18.15
CA GLU A 516 -11.96 -4.27 17.44
C GLU A 516 -12.64 -3.14 18.21
N TRP A 517 -12.63 -3.19 19.54
CA TRP A 517 -13.16 -2.13 20.40
C TRP A 517 -12.33 -0.84 20.30
N PHE A 518 -11.01 -0.95 20.16
CA PHE A 518 -10.12 0.18 19.84
C PHE A 518 -10.36 0.71 18.41
N ALA A 519 -10.61 -0.18 17.44
CA ALA A 519 -10.80 0.21 16.03
C ALA A 519 -12.21 0.77 15.69
N LYS A 520 -13.20 0.67 16.59
CA LYS A 520 -14.60 1.09 16.35
C LYS A 520 -14.84 2.61 16.27
N GLU A 521 -13.81 3.42 16.51
CA GLU A 521 -13.85 4.88 16.62
C GLU A 521 -14.03 5.63 15.28
N ILE A 522 -14.23 4.90 14.20
CA ILE A 522 -14.46 5.44 12.85
C ILE A 522 -15.76 6.24 12.74
N ARG A 523 -16.71 5.96 13.63
CA ARG A 523 -18.05 6.55 13.63
C ARG A 523 -18.08 7.68 14.64
N GLY A 524 -17.45 8.79 14.28
CA GLY A 524 -17.60 10.10 14.91
C GLY A 524 -17.76 11.14 13.83
#